data_AF-A0AAW5N9S4-F1
#
_entry.id   AF-A0AAW5N9S4-F1
#
_cell.length_a   1.000
_cell.length_b   1.000
_cell.length_c   1.000
_cell.angle_alpha   90.00
_cell.angle_beta   90.00
_cell.angle_gamma   90.00
#
_symmetry.space_group_name_H-M   'P 1'
#
loop_
_entity.id
_entity.type
_entity.pdbx_description
1 polymer ?
#
loop_
_entity_poly.entity_id
_entity_poly.type
_entity_poly.pdbx_seq_one_letter_code
_entity_poly.pdbx_strand_id
1 'polypeptide(L)'
;MNSIRIQSKVIGSVKNPNCKFTCLQVLQLLVLFPFFSIKNAANYSSSALGKMFVCHKDMFYRFMNDGNINWRRIIYSAFRQVYLRVKRRTTLKSGIRCVIIDDTDLLKTGFRTEKIGKVFSHIQMKPIS
;
A
#
# COMPACT_ATOMS: atom_id res chain seq x y z
N MET A 1 6.03 0.54 -23.02
CA MET A 1 5.71 -0.16 -21.75
C MET A 1 4.62 0.59 -20.99
N ASN A 2 3.48 -0.04 -20.69
CA ASN A 2 2.30 0.63 -20.10
C ASN A 2 2.25 0.48 -18.56
N SER A 3 3.09 1.20 -17.82
CA SER A 3 3.18 1.13 -16.34
C SER A 3 2.01 1.79 -15.61
N ILE A 4 1.62 1.26 -14.44
CA ILE A 4 0.64 1.89 -13.53
C ILE A 4 1.29 3.17 -12.99
N ARG A 5 0.60 4.31 -13.10
CA ARG A 5 1.11 5.62 -12.68
C ARG A 5 0.27 6.20 -11.55
N ILE A 6 0.88 6.43 -10.41
CA ILE A 6 0.29 7.20 -9.31
C ILE A 6 0.83 8.62 -9.44
N GLN A 7 -0.05 9.60 -9.67
CA GLN A 7 0.36 11.00 -9.77
C GLN A 7 0.61 11.56 -8.38
N SER A 8 1.64 12.38 -8.19
CA SER A 8 1.95 13.04 -6.91
C SER A 8 0.75 13.78 -6.31
N LYS A 9 -0.05 14.43 -7.16
CA LYS A 9 -1.29 15.12 -6.79
C LYS A 9 -2.34 14.22 -6.14
N VAL A 10 -2.25 12.90 -6.33
CA VAL A 10 -3.16 11.88 -5.76
C VAL A 10 -2.83 11.56 -4.31
N ILE A 11 -1.58 11.80 -3.90
CA ILE A 11 -1.09 11.45 -2.58
C ILE A 11 -1.54 12.49 -1.54
N GLY A 12 -1.58 13.78 -1.90
CA GLY A 12 -2.16 14.84 -1.07
C GLY A 12 -1.18 15.60 -0.16
N SER A 13 0.08 15.17 -0.06
CA SER A 13 1.09 15.81 0.81
C SER A 13 2.08 16.67 0.02
N VAL A 14 2.37 17.86 0.55
CA VAL A 14 3.43 18.76 0.05
C VAL A 14 4.75 18.33 0.70
N LYS A 15 5.75 18.02 -0.13
CA LYS A 15 7.07 17.61 0.31
C LYS A 15 7.70 18.72 1.17
N ASN A 16 8.14 18.39 2.39
CA ASN A 16 8.98 19.30 3.17
C ASN A 16 10.33 19.50 2.43
N PRO A 17 10.84 20.72 2.27
CA PRO A 17 12.06 21.00 1.49
C PRO A 17 13.27 20.15 1.89
N ASN A 18 13.38 19.77 3.16
CA ASN A 18 14.50 18.99 3.70
C ASN A 18 14.38 17.47 3.43
N CYS A 19 13.28 16.99 2.85
CA CYS A 19 13.14 15.57 2.53
C CYS A 19 13.95 15.21 1.28
N LYS A 20 14.81 14.19 1.36
CA LYS A 20 15.52 13.67 0.16
C LYS A 20 14.55 13.02 -0.83
N PHE A 21 13.56 12.28 -0.32
CA PHE A 21 12.56 11.57 -1.12
C PHE A 21 11.24 12.32 -1.20
N THR A 22 10.59 12.23 -2.36
CA THR A 22 9.19 12.66 -2.54
C THR A 22 8.24 11.65 -1.93
N CYS A 23 7.02 12.06 -1.56
CA CYS A 23 5.99 11.14 -1.06
C CYS A 23 5.68 10.00 -2.04
N LEU A 24 5.75 10.25 -3.35
CA LEU A 24 5.60 9.20 -4.38
C LEU A 24 6.73 8.17 -4.30
N GLN A 25 7.97 8.59 -4.11
CA GLN A 25 9.10 7.68 -3.97
C GLN A 25 9.02 6.87 -2.67
N VAL A 26 8.58 7.48 -1.57
CA VAL A 26 8.35 6.76 -0.31
C VAL A 26 7.27 5.69 -0.50
N LEU A 27 6.16 6.03 -1.16
CA LEU A 27 5.12 5.07 -1.51
C LEU A 27 5.64 3.94 -2.40
N GLN A 28 6.45 4.26 -3.41
CA GLN A 28 7.06 3.25 -4.29
C GLN A 28 7.98 2.30 -3.52
N LEU A 29 8.81 2.82 -2.62
CA LEU A 29 9.66 1.99 -1.76
C LEU A 29 8.81 1.09 -0.84
N LEU A 30 7.72 1.59 -0.25
CA LEU A 30 6.80 0.76 0.55
C LEU A 30 6.19 -0.38 -0.26
N VAL A 31 5.75 -0.11 -1.49
CA VAL A 31 5.21 -1.14 -2.39
C VAL A 31 6.26 -2.20 -2.74
N LEU A 32 7.55 -1.86 -2.70
CA LEU A 32 8.62 -2.82 -2.95
C LEU A 32 8.93 -3.73 -1.74
N PHE A 33 8.52 -3.37 -0.51
CA PHE A 33 8.87 -4.15 0.68
C PHE A 33 8.59 -5.66 0.59
N PRO A 34 7.41 -6.10 0.12
CA PRO A 34 7.12 -7.54 0.00
C PRO A 34 8.05 -8.26 -0.98
N PHE A 35 8.50 -7.58 -2.03
CA PHE A 35 9.40 -8.14 -3.05
C PHE A 35 10.86 -8.25 -2.58
N PHE A 36 11.21 -7.57 -1.49
CA PHE A 36 12.53 -7.59 -0.87
C PHE A 36 12.51 -8.23 0.53
N SER A 37 11.45 -8.97 0.85
CA SER A 37 11.27 -9.66 2.14
C SER A 37 11.40 -8.73 3.36
N ILE A 38 11.03 -7.46 3.22
CA ILE A 38 11.05 -6.47 4.29
C ILE A 38 9.70 -6.52 5.01
N LYS A 39 9.70 -6.99 6.27
CA LYS A 39 8.46 -7.14 7.05
C LYS A 39 7.78 -5.82 7.37
N ASN A 40 8.55 -4.80 7.74
CA ASN A 40 8.04 -3.48 8.10
C ASN A 40 9.16 -2.42 8.03
N ALA A 41 8.81 -1.15 8.25
CA ALA A 41 9.75 -0.03 8.21
C ALA A 41 10.92 -0.17 9.20
N ALA A 42 10.77 -0.82 10.34
CA ALA A 42 11.88 -1.04 11.28
C ALA A 42 12.97 -1.95 10.70
N ASN A 43 12.59 -2.89 9.83
CA ASN A 43 13.51 -3.79 9.16
C ASN A 43 14.11 -3.19 7.87
N TYR A 44 13.74 -1.96 7.50
CA TYR A 44 14.20 -1.34 6.26
C TYR A 44 15.72 -1.15 6.23
N SER A 45 16.30 -0.58 7.29
CA SER A 45 17.71 -0.18 7.31
C SER A 45 18.69 -1.34 7.11
N SER A 46 18.33 -2.56 7.53
CA SER A 46 19.15 -3.76 7.37
C SER A 46 18.90 -4.51 6.05
N SER A 47 17.91 -4.08 5.26
CA SER A 47 17.51 -4.73 4.01
C SER A 47 18.39 -4.34 2.81
N ALA A 48 18.27 -5.08 1.71
CA ALA A 48 18.89 -4.73 0.44
C ALA A 48 18.43 -3.35 -0.07
N LEU A 49 17.15 -3.00 0.08
CA LEU A 49 16.65 -1.66 -0.30
C LEU A 49 17.26 -0.56 0.57
N GLY A 50 17.45 -0.80 1.87
CA GLY A 50 18.11 0.15 2.77
C GLY A 50 19.57 0.44 2.39
N LYS A 51 20.26 -0.58 1.85
CA LYS A 51 21.62 -0.43 1.31
C LYS A 51 21.65 0.35 -0.01
N MET A 52 20.62 0.19 -0.85
CA MET A 52 20.51 0.87 -2.16
C MET A 52 20.02 2.31 -2.05
N PHE A 53 19.07 2.58 -1.15
CA PHE A 53 18.43 3.88 -0.98
C PHE A 53 18.60 4.36 0.46
N VAL A 54 19.53 5.30 0.65
CA VAL A 54 19.90 5.85 1.95
C VAL A 54 18.75 6.70 2.53
N CYS A 55 17.88 6.06 3.30
CA CYS A 55 16.86 6.69 4.13
C CYS A 55 16.59 5.86 5.38
N HIS A 56 15.96 6.46 6.39
CA HIS A 56 15.67 5.81 7.66
C HIS A 56 14.19 5.47 7.81
N LYS A 57 13.91 4.51 8.68
CA LYS A 57 12.56 4.04 9.05
C LYS A 57 11.58 5.18 9.34
N ASP A 58 12.06 6.29 9.93
CA ASP A 58 11.25 7.43 10.34
C ASP A 58 10.55 8.13 9.17
N MET A 59 11.16 8.09 7.98
CA MET A 59 10.54 8.62 6.77
C MET A 59 9.26 7.84 6.43
N PHE A 60 9.30 6.52 6.55
CA PHE A 60 8.15 5.65 6.30
C PHE A 60 7.08 5.84 7.37
N TYR A 61 7.46 5.92 8.65
CA TYR A 61 6.50 6.17 9.72
C TYR A 61 5.81 7.52 9.56
N ARG A 62 6.56 8.59 9.27
CA ARG A 62 5.97 9.91 9.01
C ARG A 62 5.01 9.88 7.83
N PHE A 63 5.35 9.18 6.75
CA PHE A 63 4.47 9.06 5.58
C PHE A 63 3.21 8.23 5.87
N MET A 64 3.33 7.09 6.56
CA MET A 64 2.19 6.22 6.88
C MET A 64 1.25 6.86 7.91
N ASN A 65 1.78 7.68 8.82
CA ASN A 65 1.02 8.36 9.87
C ASN A 65 0.50 9.74 9.46
N ASP A 66 0.78 10.23 8.25
CA ASP A 66 0.26 11.51 7.76
C ASP A 66 -1.22 11.36 7.37
N GLY A 67 -2.10 11.93 8.20
CA GLY A 67 -3.56 11.89 8.00
C GLY A 67 -4.05 12.61 6.74
N ASN A 68 -3.21 13.42 6.09
CA ASN A 68 -3.56 14.07 4.82
C ASN A 68 -3.38 13.15 3.61
N ILE A 69 -2.75 11.98 3.79
CA ILE A 69 -2.55 11.01 2.72
C ILE A 69 -3.88 10.35 2.37
N ASN A 70 -4.36 10.59 1.15
CA ASN A 70 -5.61 10.00 0.69
C ASN A 70 -5.40 8.56 0.17
N TRP A 71 -5.24 7.62 1.11
CA TRP A 71 -5.05 6.19 0.83
C TRP A 71 -6.12 5.62 -0.10
N ARG A 72 -7.38 5.99 0.14
CA ARG A 72 -8.53 5.57 -0.66
C ARG A 72 -8.32 5.94 -2.13
N ARG A 73 -8.01 7.20 -2.42
CA ARG A 73 -7.80 7.71 -3.78
C ARG A 73 -6.58 7.09 -4.47
N ILE A 74 -5.50 6.81 -3.71
CA ILE A 74 -4.33 6.09 -4.22
C ILE A 74 -4.73 4.69 -4.72
N ILE A 75 -5.42 3.92 -3.88
CA ILE A 75 -5.87 2.56 -4.21
C ILE A 75 -6.82 2.57 -5.41
N TYR A 76 -7.82 3.47 -5.42
CA TYR A 76 -8.74 3.60 -6.56
C TYR A 76 -8.03 3.95 -7.86
N SER A 77 -7.03 4.84 -7.81
CA SER A 77 -6.26 5.22 -9.01
C SER A 77 -5.49 4.04 -9.60
N ALA A 78 -4.89 3.21 -8.74
CA ALA A 78 -4.20 1.99 -9.15
C ALA A 78 -5.19 0.93 -9.68
N PHE A 79 -6.27 0.67 -8.95
CA PHE A 79 -7.29 -0.30 -9.33
C PHE A 79 -7.95 0.04 -10.67
N ARG A 80 -8.38 1.29 -10.86
CA ARG A 80 -8.97 1.76 -12.13
C ARG A 80 -8.04 1.52 -13.31
N GLN A 81 -6.74 1.73 -13.09
CA GLN A 81 -5.71 1.51 -14.09
C GLN A 81 -5.49 0.04 -14.43
N VAL A 82 -5.55 -0.86 -13.45
CA VAL A 82 -5.49 -2.30 -13.67
C VAL A 82 -6.74 -2.78 -14.38
N TYR A 83 -7.92 -2.39 -13.87
CA TYR A 83 -9.22 -2.75 -14.44
C TYR A 83 -9.34 -2.36 -15.92
N LEU A 84 -9.01 -1.11 -16.27
CA LEU A 84 -9.06 -0.64 -17.66
C LEU A 84 -8.08 -1.39 -18.57
N ARG A 85 -6.94 -1.87 -18.04
CA ARG A 85 -5.98 -2.67 -18.82
C ARG A 85 -6.52 -4.06 -19.08
N VAL A 86 -7.06 -4.72 -18.06
CA VAL A 86 -7.70 -6.04 -18.20
C VAL A 86 -8.84 -5.95 -19.22
N LYS A 87 -9.70 -4.92 -19.11
CA LYS A 87 -10.81 -4.66 -20.04
C LYS A 87 -10.37 -4.51 -21.51
N ARG A 88 -9.19 -3.90 -21.77
CA ARG A 88 -8.69 -3.68 -23.14
C ARG A 88 -7.99 -4.89 -23.75
N ARG A 89 -7.36 -5.74 -22.92
CA ARG A 89 -6.58 -6.89 -23.40
C ARG A 89 -7.44 -8.10 -23.76
N THR A 90 -8.65 -8.18 -23.24
CA THR A 90 -9.60 -9.25 -23.58
C THR A 90 -10.19 -9.02 -24.97
N THR A 91 -9.70 -9.77 -25.97
CA THR A 91 -10.21 -9.81 -27.35
C THR A 91 -11.49 -10.64 -27.50
N LEU A 92 -11.85 -11.44 -26.48
CA LEU A 92 -13.06 -12.24 -26.45
C LEU A 92 -14.27 -11.38 -26.09
N LYS A 93 -15.10 -11.03 -27.08
CA LYS A 93 -16.35 -10.27 -26.90
C LYS A 93 -17.39 -10.99 -26.02
N SER A 94 -17.22 -12.29 -25.73
CA SER A 94 -18.23 -13.16 -25.10
C SER A 94 -17.83 -13.84 -23.78
N GLY A 95 -16.61 -13.60 -23.25
CA GLY A 95 -16.17 -14.23 -22.00
C GLY A 95 -16.77 -13.57 -20.74
N ILE A 96 -17.27 -14.36 -19.80
CA ILE A 96 -17.70 -13.87 -18.47
C ILE A 96 -16.49 -13.25 -17.76
N ARG A 97 -16.67 -12.05 -17.21
CA ARG A 97 -15.65 -11.35 -16.41
C ARG A 97 -16.09 -11.33 -14.96
N CYS A 98 -15.26 -11.85 -14.07
CA CYS A 98 -15.46 -11.75 -12.63
C CYS A 98 -14.31 -10.96 -11.99
N VAL A 99 -14.62 -10.25 -10.91
CA VAL A 99 -13.65 -9.74 -9.95
C VAL A 99 -13.86 -10.58 -8.70
N ILE A 100 -12.85 -11.33 -8.30
CA ILE A 100 -12.89 -12.11 -7.07
C ILE A 100 -12.46 -11.17 -5.94
N ILE A 101 -13.30 -11.05 -4.92
CA ILE A 101 -13.03 -10.29 -3.70
C ILE A 101 -13.11 -11.31 -2.58
N ASP A 102 -11.98 -11.57 -1.96
CA ASP A 102 -11.81 -12.50 -0.84
C ASP A 102 -11.55 -11.69 0.43
N ASP A 103 -12.26 -12.00 1.52
CA ASP A 103 -12.04 -11.37 2.82
C ASP A 103 -10.96 -12.14 3.58
N THR A 104 -9.80 -11.49 3.78
CA THR A 104 -8.73 -12.05 4.59
C THR A 104 -8.63 -11.32 5.92
N ASP A 105 -8.71 -12.08 7.01
CA ASP A 105 -8.47 -11.61 8.36
C ASP A 105 -7.02 -11.07 8.50
N LEU A 106 -6.87 -9.80 8.86
CA LEU A 106 -5.57 -9.19 9.17
C LEU A 106 -5.50 -8.84 10.66
N LEU A 107 -4.68 -9.59 11.40
CA LEU A 107 -4.45 -9.35 12.82
C LEU A 107 -3.84 -7.96 13.02
N LYS A 108 -4.46 -7.14 13.88
CA LYS A 108 -3.92 -5.83 14.24
C LYS A 108 -3.15 -5.96 15.54
N THR A 109 -1.86 -5.65 15.48
CA THR A 109 -0.98 -5.66 16.65
C THR A 109 -0.67 -4.22 17.05
N GLY A 110 -0.89 -3.84 18.31
CA GLY A 110 -0.48 -2.54 18.84
C GLY A 110 -1.01 -2.25 20.23
N PHE A 111 -0.37 -1.30 20.94
CA PHE A 111 -0.79 -0.86 22.28
C PHE A 111 -1.94 0.16 22.26
N ARG A 112 -2.20 0.81 21.12
CA ARG A 112 -3.23 1.83 20.94
C ARG A 112 -4.33 1.36 19.99
N THR A 113 -4.94 0.23 20.30
CA THR A 113 -6.07 -0.34 19.55
C THR A 113 -7.42 0.14 20.11
N GLU A 114 -7.50 1.40 20.51
CA GLU A 114 -8.76 2.00 20.93
C GLU A 114 -9.62 2.27 19.69
N LYS A 115 -10.92 1.95 19.76
CA LYS A 115 -11.91 2.14 18.67
C LYS A 115 -11.70 1.30 17.41
N ILE A 116 -10.93 0.22 17.50
CA ILE A 116 -10.86 -0.79 16.43
C ILE A 116 -12.00 -1.79 16.62
N GLY A 117 -12.87 -1.92 15.60
CA GLY A 117 -13.92 -2.94 15.59
C GLY A 117 -13.33 -4.36 15.57
N LYS A 118 -13.87 -5.24 16.42
CA LYS A 118 -13.59 -6.68 16.37
C LYS A 118 -14.36 -7.32 15.23
N VAL A 119 -13.72 -8.25 14.53
CA VAL A 119 -14.35 -9.07 13.48
C VAL A 119 -14.36 -10.52 13.97
N PHE A 120 -15.41 -11.28 13.71
CA PHE A 120 -15.43 -12.70 14.04
C PHE A 120 -14.67 -13.48 12.97
N SER A 121 -13.56 -14.11 13.34
CA SER A 121 -12.81 -14.96 12.43
C SER A 121 -13.49 -16.33 12.36
N HIS A 122 -13.95 -16.71 11.16
CA HIS A 122 -14.51 -18.04 10.90
C HIS A 122 -13.42 -19.13 10.89
N ILE A 123 -12.16 -18.76 10.63
CA ILE A 123 -11.02 -19.69 10.66
C ILE A 123 -10.63 -19.99 12.11
N GLN A 124 -10.51 -18.95 12.94
CA GLN A 124 -10.09 -19.11 14.34
C GLN A 124 -11.26 -19.37 15.30
N MET A 125 -12.51 -19.31 14.80
CA MET A 125 -13.75 -19.45 15.56
C MET A 125 -13.82 -18.53 16.78
N LYS A 126 -13.32 -17.30 16.65
CA LYS A 126 -13.30 -16.30 17.73
C LYS A 126 -13.27 -14.86 17.21
N PRO A 127 -13.69 -13.88 18.02
CA PRO A 127 -13.46 -12.47 17.72
C PRO A 127 -11.95 -12.17 17.67
N ILE A 128 -11.50 -11.56 16.59
CA ILE A 128 -10.15 -11.04 16.40
C ILE A 128 -10.18 -9.51 16.24
N SER A 129 -9.09 -8.86 16.61
CA SER A 129 -8.88 -7.41 16.47
C SER A 129 -7.74 -7.10 15.51
#